data_AF-A0A929K607-F1
#
_entry.id   AF-A0A929K607-F1
#
_cell.length_a   1.000
_cell.length_b   1.000
_cell.length_c   1.000
_cell.angle_alpha   90.00
_cell.angle_beta   90.00
_cell.angle_gamma   90.00
#
_symmetry.space_group_name_H-M   'P 1'
#
loop_
_entity.id
_entity.type
_entity.pdbx_description
1 polymer ?
#
loop_
_entity_poly.entity_id
_entity_poly.type
_entity_poly.pdbx_seq_one_letter_code
_entity_poly.pdbx_strand_id
1 'polypeptide(L)'
;MVQERIEAANKKVMEIILNGQPTLLDIGVAEEVIPGMTKKTILHAGPPIKWEKMSGPLRGAVIGALIYEGLAVDENEATKLAASGEISYDPCHHHNTVGPMAGVVSASMPVWILQNKTYGNYSYCTLNEGLGKVLRYGAYSDEVIKRLKWMENLLA
;
A
#
# COMPACT_ATOMS: atom_id res chain seq x y z
N MET A 1 3.65 19.98 -36.01
CA MET A 1 3.88 18.55 -36.36
C MET A 1 3.71 17.67 -35.12
N VAL A 2 3.57 16.34 -35.26
CA VAL A 2 3.43 15.42 -34.10
C VAL A 2 4.63 15.52 -33.14
N GLN A 3 5.84 15.65 -33.69
CA GLN A 3 7.08 15.78 -32.93
C GLN A 3 7.08 16.96 -31.97
N GLU A 4 6.73 18.16 -32.44
CA GLU A 4 6.67 19.37 -31.61
C GLU A 4 5.67 19.23 -30.45
N ARG A 5 4.55 18.52 -30.67
CA ARG A 5 3.57 18.24 -29.61
C ARG A 5 4.15 17.31 -28.54
N ILE A 6 4.92 16.30 -28.94
CA ILE A 6 5.61 15.38 -28.02
C ILE A 6 6.64 16.14 -27.20
N GLU A 7 7.45 16.97 -27.84
CA GLU A 7 8.49 17.75 -27.16
C GLU A 7 7.90 18.74 -26.16
N ALA A 8 6.82 19.43 -26.53
CA ALA A 8 6.10 20.33 -25.63
C ALA A 8 5.50 19.58 -24.42
N ALA A 9 4.91 18.40 -24.64
CA ALA A 9 4.37 17.58 -23.57
C ALA A 9 5.47 17.07 -22.63
N ASN A 10 6.59 16.57 -23.18
CA ASN A 10 7.73 16.10 -22.39
C ASN A 10 8.35 17.22 -21.56
N LYS A 11 8.50 18.42 -22.14
CA LYS A 11 8.97 19.59 -21.41
C LYS A 11 8.05 19.89 -20.22
N LYS A 12 6.73 19.87 -20.44
CA LYS A 12 5.76 20.11 -19.37
C LYS A 12 5.82 19.04 -18.27
N VAL A 13 5.98 17.76 -18.63
CA VAL A 13 6.13 16.67 -17.65
C VAL A 13 7.38 16.88 -16.80
N MET A 14 8.51 17.20 -17.42
CA MET A 14 9.76 17.46 -16.70
C MET A 14 9.65 18.68 -15.78
N GLU A 15 8.99 19.75 -16.23
CA GLU A 15 8.71 20.91 -15.37
C GLU A 15 7.84 20.53 -14.16
N ILE A 16 6.85 19.66 -14.32
CA ILE A 16 6.01 19.20 -13.20
C ILE A 16 6.85 18.38 -12.20
N ILE A 17 7.63 17.42 -12.69
CA ILE A 17 8.43 16.53 -11.83
C ILE A 17 9.51 17.33 -11.10
N LEU A 18 10.29 18.16 -11.82
CA LEU A 18 11.44 18.87 -11.26
C LEU A 18 11.05 19.99 -10.29
N ASN A 19 9.87 20.60 -10.47
CA ASN A 19 9.38 21.65 -9.56
C ASN A 19 8.54 21.08 -8.39
N GLY A 20 8.34 19.76 -8.33
CA GLY A 20 7.61 19.13 -7.23
C GLY A 20 8.30 19.37 -5.89
N GLN A 21 7.50 19.67 -4.86
CA GLN A 21 7.98 19.83 -3.47
C GLN A 21 7.25 18.83 -2.57
N PRO A 22 7.56 17.52 -2.66
CA PRO A 22 6.99 16.52 -1.77
C PRO A 22 7.41 16.82 -0.33
N THR A 23 6.44 17.10 0.51
CA THR A 23 6.63 17.39 1.93
C THR A 23 5.88 16.35 2.74
N LEU A 24 6.57 15.71 3.67
CA LEU A 24 5.93 14.86 4.67
C LEU A 24 5.11 15.76 5.61
N LEU A 25 3.81 15.49 5.71
CA LEU A 25 2.89 16.27 6.54
C LEU A 25 2.61 15.57 7.87
N ASP A 26 2.27 14.28 7.82
CA ASP A 26 1.80 13.55 9.00
C ASP A 26 1.85 12.02 8.78
N ILE A 27 1.42 11.27 9.80
CA ILE A 27 1.01 9.87 9.71
C ILE A 27 -0.51 9.81 9.85
N GLY A 28 -1.19 8.97 9.07
CA GLY A 28 -2.62 8.71 9.20
C GLY A 28 -2.98 7.25 9.02
N VAL A 29 -4.25 6.91 9.23
CA VAL A 29 -4.78 5.55 9.04
C VAL A 29 -5.19 5.38 7.57
N ALA A 30 -4.75 4.28 6.94
CA ALA A 30 -4.99 4.02 5.52
C ALA A 30 -6.46 4.16 5.10
N GLU A 31 -7.40 3.59 5.86
CA GLU A 31 -8.84 3.70 5.58
C GLU A 31 -9.33 5.17 5.52
N GLU A 32 -8.77 6.04 6.34
CA GLU A 32 -9.24 7.42 6.50
C GLU A 32 -8.67 8.34 5.41
N VAL A 33 -7.42 8.09 4.98
CA VAL A 33 -6.67 9.05 4.16
C VAL A 33 -6.43 8.60 2.73
N ILE A 34 -6.42 7.28 2.45
CA ILE A 34 -6.18 6.78 1.10
C ILE A 34 -7.49 6.78 0.31
N PRO A 35 -7.56 7.47 -0.85
CA PRO A 35 -8.77 7.52 -1.68
C PRO A 35 -9.25 6.13 -2.06
N GLY A 36 -10.52 5.79 -1.83
CA GLY A 36 -11.11 4.51 -2.23
C GLY A 36 -10.72 3.30 -1.37
N MET A 37 -10.00 3.51 -0.26
CA MET A 37 -9.71 2.45 0.70
C MET A 37 -10.97 2.05 1.47
N THR A 38 -11.12 0.76 1.78
CA THR A 38 -12.21 0.23 2.61
C THR A 38 -11.66 -0.86 3.52
N LYS A 39 -12.43 -1.28 4.53
CA LYS A 39 -12.08 -2.41 5.41
C LYS A 39 -11.81 -3.74 4.69
N LYS A 40 -12.36 -3.92 3.49
CA LYS A 40 -12.16 -5.13 2.65
C LYS A 40 -11.34 -4.84 1.39
N THR A 41 -10.62 -3.73 1.35
CA THR A 41 -9.65 -3.42 0.30
C THR A 41 -8.25 -3.75 0.78
N ILE A 42 -7.51 -4.52 -0.01
CA ILE A 42 -6.06 -4.72 0.17
C ILE A 42 -5.35 -4.17 -1.06
N LEU A 43 -4.53 -3.15 -0.85
CA LEU A 43 -3.69 -2.63 -1.92
C LEU A 43 -2.41 -3.44 -2.02
N HIS A 44 -1.79 -3.45 -3.21
CA HIS A 44 -0.52 -4.14 -3.43
C HIS A 44 0.42 -3.40 -4.40
N ALA A 45 1.71 -3.76 -4.40
CA ALA A 45 2.66 -3.25 -5.37
C ALA A 45 2.41 -3.79 -6.79
N GLY A 46 2.90 -3.08 -7.81
CA GLY A 46 2.85 -3.51 -9.20
C GLY A 46 1.50 -3.24 -9.90
N PRO A 47 1.29 -3.78 -11.11
CA PRO A 47 0.05 -3.62 -11.88
C PRO A 47 -1.07 -4.55 -11.37
N PRO A 48 -2.33 -4.39 -11.84
CA PRO A 48 -3.45 -5.20 -11.38
C PRO A 48 -3.19 -6.71 -11.49
N ILE A 49 -3.43 -7.43 -10.40
CA ILE A 49 -3.23 -8.88 -10.34
C ILE A 49 -4.31 -9.54 -9.48
N LYS A 50 -4.82 -10.67 -9.95
CA LYS A 50 -5.77 -11.48 -9.17
C LYS A 50 -5.03 -12.39 -8.19
N TRP A 51 -5.70 -12.72 -7.08
CA TRP A 51 -5.19 -13.61 -6.03
C TRP A 51 -4.52 -14.90 -6.57
N GLU A 52 -5.13 -15.54 -7.56
CA GLU A 52 -4.66 -16.82 -8.12
C GLU A 52 -3.31 -16.68 -8.87
N LYS A 53 -2.94 -15.45 -9.23
CA LYS A 53 -1.67 -15.14 -9.90
C LYS A 53 -0.64 -14.47 -9.00
N MET A 54 -1.01 -14.09 -7.77
CA MET A 54 -0.09 -13.51 -6.81
C MET A 54 1.04 -14.50 -6.49
N SER A 55 2.27 -13.99 -6.37
CA SER A 55 3.43 -14.77 -5.96
C SER A 55 3.31 -15.21 -4.49
N GLY A 56 4.09 -16.22 -4.09
CA GLY A 56 4.12 -16.69 -2.70
C GLY A 56 4.31 -15.57 -1.66
N PRO A 57 5.32 -14.69 -1.82
CA PRO A 57 5.51 -13.57 -0.91
C PRO A 57 4.33 -12.59 -0.84
N LEU A 58 3.71 -12.27 -1.99
CA LEU A 58 2.55 -11.38 -2.00
C LEU A 58 1.34 -12.05 -1.31
N ARG A 59 1.11 -13.34 -1.56
CA ARG A 59 0.06 -14.10 -0.86
C ARG A 59 0.29 -14.13 0.65
N GLY A 60 1.52 -14.39 1.08
CA GLY A 60 1.88 -14.36 2.50
C GLY A 60 1.63 -13.00 3.15
N ALA A 61 1.93 -11.92 2.43
CA ALA A 61 1.68 -10.56 2.93
C ALA A 61 0.17 -10.26 3.03
N VAL A 62 -0.65 -10.70 2.07
CA VAL A 62 -2.12 -10.59 2.12
C VAL A 62 -2.68 -11.41 3.29
N ILE A 63 -2.21 -12.65 3.48
CA ILE A 63 -2.62 -13.50 4.61
C ILE A 63 -2.31 -12.79 5.94
N GLY A 64 -1.08 -12.29 6.09
CA GLY A 64 -0.70 -11.55 7.28
C GLY A 64 -1.52 -10.28 7.50
N ALA A 65 -1.86 -9.55 6.43
CA ALA A 65 -2.73 -8.38 6.52
C ALA A 65 -4.15 -8.76 6.97
N LEU A 66 -4.75 -9.82 6.42
CA LEU A 66 -6.08 -10.29 6.84
C LEU A 66 -6.12 -10.70 8.32
N ILE A 67 -5.06 -11.36 8.80
CA ILE A 67 -4.92 -11.71 10.22
C ILE A 67 -4.74 -10.45 11.07
N TYR A 68 -3.90 -9.52 10.63
CA TYR A 68 -3.66 -8.24 11.30
C TYR A 68 -4.94 -7.38 11.43
N GLU A 69 -5.79 -7.37 10.40
CA GLU A 69 -7.09 -6.70 10.40
C GLU A 69 -8.16 -7.46 11.22
N GLY A 70 -7.85 -8.65 11.72
CA GLY A 70 -8.80 -9.50 12.46
C GLY A 70 -9.91 -10.08 11.59
N LEU A 71 -9.72 -10.12 10.26
CA LEU A 71 -10.67 -10.71 9.31
C LEU A 71 -10.53 -12.23 9.20
N ALA A 72 -9.43 -12.78 9.70
CA ALA A 72 -9.14 -14.20 9.80
C ALA A 72 -8.29 -14.49 11.03
N VAL A 73 -8.44 -15.66 11.64
CA VAL A 73 -7.66 -16.05 12.83
C VAL A 73 -6.39 -16.83 12.49
N ASP A 74 -6.32 -17.41 11.30
CA ASP A 74 -5.19 -18.20 10.84
C ASP A 74 -5.00 -18.16 9.31
N GLU A 75 -3.93 -18.82 8.84
CA GLU A 75 -3.59 -18.92 7.41
C GLU A 75 -4.70 -19.58 6.57
N ASN A 76 -5.39 -20.59 7.12
CA ASN A 76 -6.41 -21.33 6.38
C ASN A 76 -7.64 -20.48 6.14
N GLU A 77 -8.11 -19.77 7.17
CA GLU A 77 -9.23 -18.84 7.06
C GLU A 77 -8.86 -17.65 6.16
N ALA A 78 -7.67 -17.07 6.35
CA ALA A 78 -7.18 -15.96 5.54
C ALA A 78 -7.08 -16.34 4.05
N THR A 79 -6.56 -17.52 3.74
CA THR A 79 -6.45 -18.02 2.35
C THR A 79 -7.82 -18.24 1.71
N LYS A 80 -8.79 -18.79 2.47
CA LYS A 80 -10.17 -18.96 1.99
C LYS A 80 -10.84 -17.62 1.74
N LEU A 81 -10.73 -16.68 2.68
CA LEU A 81 -11.28 -15.34 2.55
C LEU A 81 -10.63 -14.60 1.36
N ALA A 82 -9.31 -14.70 1.22
CA ALA A 82 -8.57 -14.09 0.11
C ALA A 82 -9.04 -14.58 -1.27
N ALA A 83 -9.44 -15.85 -1.37
CA ALA A 83 -9.94 -16.49 -2.59
C ALA A 83 -11.48 -16.38 -2.78
N SER A 84 -12.21 -15.86 -1.80
CA SER A 84 -13.69 -15.87 -1.79
C SER A 84 -14.33 -14.88 -2.76
N GLY A 85 -13.58 -13.86 -3.19
CA GLY A 85 -14.11 -12.71 -3.91
C GLY A 85 -14.67 -11.59 -3.01
N GLU A 86 -14.64 -11.75 -1.68
CA GLU A 86 -15.06 -10.72 -0.74
C GLU A 86 -14.02 -9.61 -0.51
N ILE A 87 -12.75 -9.90 -0.82
CA ILE A 87 -11.63 -8.94 -0.71
C ILE A 87 -11.39 -8.29 -2.07
N SER A 88 -11.37 -6.96 -2.09
CA SER A 88 -10.98 -6.18 -3.26
C SER A 88 -9.47 -6.00 -3.26
N TYR A 89 -8.83 -6.35 -4.38
CA TYR A 89 -7.41 -6.10 -4.59
C TYR A 89 -7.23 -5.06 -5.68
N ASP A 90 -6.42 -4.03 -5.43
CA ASP A 90 -6.05 -3.04 -6.43
C ASP A 90 -4.61 -2.54 -6.23
N PRO A 91 -3.89 -2.11 -7.28
CA PRO A 91 -2.59 -1.51 -7.13
C PRO A 91 -2.59 -0.25 -6.29
N CYS A 92 -1.55 -0.08 -5.46
CA CYS A 92 -1.35 1.17 -4.73
C CYS A 92 -1.37 2.41 -5.67
N HIS A 93 -0.86 2.28 -6.89
CA HIS A 93 -0.78 3.37 -7.88
C HIS A 93 -2.14 3.90 -8.35
N HIS A 94 -3.23 3.14 -8.20
CA HIS A 94 -4.58 3.63 -8.49
C HIS A 94 -5.15 4.52 -7.37
N HIS A 95 -4.52 4.47 -6.19
CA HIS A 95 -4.99 5.09 -4.95
C HIS A 95 -3.98 6.12 -4.41
N ASN A 96 -3.17 6.73 -5.28
CA ASN A 96 -2.09 7.66 -4.92
C ASN A 96 -1.10 7.08 -3.88
N THR A 97 -0.96 5.76 -3.82
CA THR A 97 -0.15 5.08 -2.81
C THR A 97 1.01 4.36 -3.49
N VAL A 98 2.10 4.13 -2.76
CA VAL A 98 3.16 3.21 -3.16
C VAL A 98 3.49 2.25 -2.02
N GLY A 99 3.72 0.99 -2.36
CA GLY A 99 4.07 -0.06 -1.39
C GLY A 99 5.42 -0.69 -1.75
N PRO A 100 6.38 -0.78 -0.81
CA PRO A 100 7.66 -1.44 -1.06
C PRO A 100 7.52 -2.97 -1.10
N MET A 101 8.23 -3.63 -2.01
CA MET A 101 8.29 -5.10 -2.12
C MET A 101 6.93 -5.72 -2.48
N ALA A 102 6.32 -6.55 -1.61
CA ALA A 102 4.93 -7.00 -1.80
C ALA A 102 3.95 -5.81 -1.80
N GLY A 103 4.30 -4.77 -1.04
CA GLY A 103 3.59 -3.49 -1.00
C GLY A 103 2.15 -3.60 -0.52
N VAL A 104 1.87 -4.58 0.34
CA VAL A 104 0.53 -4.76 0.93
C VAL A 104 0.20 -3.60 1.85
N VAL A 105 -0.98 -3.01 1.66
CA VAL A 105 -1.57 -1.99 2.53
C VAL A 105 -2.99 -2.42 2.87
N SER A 106 -3.32 -2.49 4.16
CA SER A 106 -4.66 -2.78 4.67
C SER A 106 -5.21 -1.61 5.50
N ALA A 107 -6.50 -1.66 5.82
CA ALA A 107 -7.29 -0.52 6.31
C ALA A 107 -6.73 0.14 7.58
N SER A 108 -6.29 -0.63 8.57
CA SER A 108 -5.78 -0.11 9.84
C SER A 108 -4.30 0.27 9.81
N MET A 109 -3.57 0.01 8.71
CA MET A 109 -2.14 0.30 8.67
C MET A 109 -1.87 1.81 8.73
N PRO A 110 -0.88 2.25 9.53
CA PRO A 110 -0.41 3.62 9.49
C PRO A 110 0.35 3.89 8.19
N VAL A 111 0.11 5.06 7.60
CA VAL A 111 0.74 5.51 6.36
C VAL A 111 1.25 6.95 6.49
N TRP A 112 2.38 7.22 5.86
CA TRP A 112 2.85 8.58 5.68
C TRP A 112 1.92 9.36 4.77
N ILE A 113 1.58 10.59 5.14
CA ILE A 113 0.83 11.53 4.32
C ILE A 113 1.83 12.53 3.73
N LEU A 114 2.05 12.45 2.42
CA LEU A 114 2.87 13.42 1.71
C LEU A 114 1.99 14.31 0.85
N GLN A 115 2.29 15.60 0.84
CA GLN A 115 1.70 16.55 -0.10
C GLN A 115 2.80 17.17 -0.95
N ASN A 116 2.57 17.22 -2.26
CA ASN A 116 3.34 18.06 -3.14
C ASN A 116 2.89 19.51 -3.00
N LYS A 117 3.60 20.34 -2.23
CA LYS A 117 3.17 21.72 -1.95
C LYS A 117 3.04 22.59 -3.20
N THR A 118 3.78 22.28 -4.26
CA THR A 118 3.73 23.01 -5.53
C THR A 118 2.42 22.78 -6.28
N TYR A 119 1.89 21.55 -6.26
CA TYR A 119 0.77 21.14 -7.12
C TYR A 119 -0.45 20.61 -6.35
N GLY A 120 -0.38 20.54 -5.02
CA GLY A 120 -1.47 20.19 -4.11
C GLY A 120 -1.84 18.71 -4.06
N ASN A 121 -1.27 17.85 -4.92
CA ASN A 121 -1.56 16.42 -4.92
C ASN A 121 -0.95 15.70 -3.71
N TYR A 122 -1.60 14.63 -3.27
CA TYR A 122 -1.17 13.81 -2.14
C TYR A 122 -0.62 12.46 -2.60
N SER A 123 0.22 11.85 -1.76
CA SER A 123 0.66 10.47 -1.92
C SER A 123 0.89 9.80 -0.58
N TYR A 124 0.77 8.47 -0.53
CA TYR A 124 0.87 7.70 0.70
C TYR A 124 1.83 6.51 0.57
N CYS A 125 2.42 6.09 1.68
CA CYS A 125 3.15 4.82 1.77
C CYS A 125 3.19 4.31 3.21
N THR A 126 3.27 2.99 3.37
CA THR A 126 3.39 2.36 4.70
C THR A 126 4.71 2.67 5.37
N LEU A 127 4.72 2.59 6.70
CA LEU A 127 5.92 2.73 7.51
C LEU A 127 6.84 1.50 7.34
N ASN A 128 8.15 1.70 7.54
CA ASN A 128 9.13 0.62 7.49
C ASN A 128 9.03 -0.25 8.76
N GLU A 129 8.69 -1.52 8.58
CA GLU A 129 8.53 -2.53 9.65
C GLU A 129 9.84 -2.95 10.35
N GLY A 130 10.98 -2.42 9.89
CA GLY A 130 12.32 -2.78 10.36
C GLY A 130 12.98 -3.90 9.55
N LEU A 131 13.94 -4.57 10.18
CA LEU A 131 14.73 -5.67 9.59
C LEU A 131 14.18 -7.03 10.00
N GLY A 132 14.59 -8.07 9.26
CA GLY A 132 14.27 -9.47 9.55
C GLY A 132 12.96 -9.93 8.94
N LYS A 133 12.18 -10.71 9.70
CA LYS A 133 10.86 -11.20 9.29
C LYS A 133 9.88 -10.04 9.30
N VAL A 134 9.40 -9.65 8.12
CA VAL A 134 8.49 -8.50 7.92
C VAL A 134 7.44 -8.84 6.86
N LEU A 135 6.28 -8.21 6.98
CA LEU A 135 5.12 -8.43 6.13
C LEU A 135 5.42 -8.12 4.66
N ARG A 136 6.19 -7.06 4.37
CA ARG A 136 6.55 -6.70 2.99
C ARG A 136 7.34 -7.78 2.23
N TYR A 137 7.89 -8.78 2.92
CA TYR A 137 8.52 -9.98 2.33
C TYR A 137 7.64 -11.23 2.40
N GLY A 138 6.41 -11.11 2.86
CA GLY A 138 5.43 -12.19 2.97
C GLY A 138 5.47 -12.97 4.27
N ALA A 139 6.17 -12.48 5.31
CA ALA A 139 6.15 -13.14 6.63
C ALA A 139 4.91 -12.71 7.43
N TYR A 140 4.27 -13.65 8.12
CA TYR A 140 3.02 -13.41 8.87
C TYR A 140 2.95 -14.17 10.20
N SER A 141 4.09 -14.55 10.78
CA SER A 141 4.13 -15.14 12.13
C SER A 141 3.61 -14.16 13.19
N ASP A 142 3.22 -14.65 14.37
CA ASP A 142 2.75 -13.84 15.50
C ASP A 142 3.64 -12.63 15.83
N GLU A 143 4.97 -12.77 15.73
CA GLU A 143 5.91 -11.67 15.95
C GLU A 143 5.70 -10.51 14.97
N VAL A 144 5.43 -10.82 13.70
CA VAL A 144 5.15 -9.82 12.65
C VAL A 144 3.83 -9.13 12.96
N ILE A 145 2.77 -9.89 13.25
CA ILE A 145 1.45 -9.32 13.55
C ILE A 145 1.49 -8.45 14.82
N LYS A 146 2.16 -8.90 15.87
CA LYS A 146 2.38 -8.12 17.10
C LYS A 146 3.15 -6.83 16.82
N ARG A 147 4.15 -6.87 15.94
CA ARG A 147 4.91 -5.68 15.54
C ARG A 147 4.04 -4.69 14.77
N LEU A 148 3.23 -5.17 13.82
CA LEU A 148 2.28 -4.32 13.10
C LEU A 148 1.29 -3.67 14.05
N LYS A 149 0.77 -4.42 15.03
CA LYS A 149 -0.12 -3.86 16.07
C LYS A 149 0.60 -2.85 16.98
N TRP A 150 1.86 -3.06 17.32
CA TRP A 150 2.65 -2.05 18.03
C TRP A 150 2.87 -0.81 17.17
N MET A 151 3.14 -0.96 15.88
CA MET A 151 3.28 0.17 14.97
C MET A 151 2.00 0.99 14.87
N GLU A 152 0.85 0.33 14.77
CA GLU A 152 -0.49 0.94 14.75
C GLU A 152 -0.82 1.70 16.04
N ASN A 153 -0.52 1.10 17.21
CA ASN A 153 -1.05 1.60 18.49
C ASN A 153 -0.07 2.46 19.31
N LEU A 154 1.23 2.44 19.00
CA LEU A 154 2.25 3.13 19.80
C LEU A 154 3.30 3.90 18.99
N LEU A 155 3.70 3.42 17.81
CA LEU A 155 4.73 4.10 17.02
C LEU A 155 4.18 5.29 16.24
N ALA A 156 3.05 5.05 15.55
CA ALA A 156 2.33 6.06 14.78
C ALA A 156 1.57 7.00 15.72
#